data_AF-A0A7X7YWB9-F1
#
_entry.id   AF-A0A7X7YWB9-F1
#
_cell.length_a   1.000
_cell.length_b   1.000
_cell.length_c   1.000
_cell.angle_alpha   90.00
_cell.angle_beta   90.00
_cell.angle_gamma   90.00
#
_symmetry.space_group_name_H-M   'P 1'
#
loop_
_entity.id
_entity.type
_entity.pdbx_description
1 polymer ?
#
loop_
_entity_poly.entity_id
_entity_poly.type
_entity_poly.pdbx_seq_one_letter_code
_entity_poly.pdbx_strand_id
1 'polypeptide(L)'
;MATPVEKWVEEQARLAKPDKIHWCDGSEEEARKLMEIGMKQEKIGDTPVFQELNHKTWPNAYLHRSHPTDVARTEQLTFVCHPTKDQAGPNNNWMAPAEAKEKLTKLTDGCMKGKTMYVLP
;
A
#
# COMPACT_ATOMS: atom_id res chain seq x y z
N MET A 1 -2.87 28.52 -0.86
CA MET A 1 -3.90 27.68 -1.49
C MET A 1 -3.34 26.27 -1.58
N ALA A 2 -4.12 25.24 -1.23
CA ALA A 2 -3.65 23.85 -1.35
C ALA A 2 -3.40 23.46 -2.82
N THR A 3 -2.30 22.76 -3.06
CA THR A 3 -1.90 22.18 -4.35
C THR A 3 -2.88 21.08 -4.78
N PRO A 4 -2.89 20.68 -6.07
CA PRO A 4 -3.73 19.56 -6.53
C PRO A 4 -3.46 18.25 -5.77
N VAL A 5 -2.20 17.97 -5.43
CA VAL A 5 -1.82 16.76 -4.68
C VAL A 5 -2.34 16.81 -3.25
N GLU A 6 -2.19 17.95 -2.55
CA GLU A 6 -2.71 18.11 -1.19
C GLU A 6 -4.23 17.91 -1.14
N LYS A 7 -4.97 18.46 -2.11
CA LYS A 7 -6.43 18.27 -2.21
C LYS A 7 -6.80 16.80 -2.41
N TRP A 8 -6.05 16.09 -3.24
CA TRP A 8 -6.28 14.66 -3.48
C TRP A 8 -5.97 13.83 -2.23
N VAL A 9 -4.87 14.10 -1.53
CA VAL A 9 -4.52 13.44 -0.26
C VAL A 9 -5.60 13.67 0.78
N GLU A 10 -6.13 14.88 0.91
CA GLU A 10 -7.26 15.19 1.81
C GLU A 10 -8.52 14.38 1.45
N GLU A 11 -8.82 14.22 0.17
CA GLU A 11 -9.93 13.38 -0.29
C GLU A 11 -9.73 11.91 0.07
N GLN A 12 -8.54 11.36 -0.17
CA GLN A 12 -8.22 9.98 0.19
C GLN A 12 -8.24 9.78 1.71
N ALA A 13 -7.73 10.73 2.49
CA ALA A 13 -7.76 10.67 3.95
C ALA A 13 -9.20 10.66 4.51
N ARG A 14 -10.11 11.47 3.93
CA ARG A 14 -11.53 11.45 4.32
C ARG A 14 -12.19 10.10 4.09
N LEU A 15 -11.81 9.40 3.01
CA LEU A 15 -12.31 8.07 2.71
C LEU A 15 -11.65 6.99 3.59
N ALA A 16 -10.33 6.90 3.57
CA ALA A 16 -9.57 5.84 4.24
C ALA A 16 -9.53 5.98 5.78
N LYS A 17 -9.75 7.19 6.30
CA LYS A 17 -9.79 7.56 7.73
C LYS A 17 -8.53 7.09 8.51
N PRO A 18 -7.32 7.48 8.08
CA PRO A 18 -6.10 7.17 8.82
C PRO A 18 -6.00 7.98 10.12
N ASP A 19 -5.20 7.49 11.06
CA ASP A 19 -4.92 8.22 12.31
C ASP A 19 -3.87 9.31 12.10
N LYS A 20 -2.97 9.11 11.14
CA LYS A 20 -1.86 10.01 10.82
C LYS A 20 -1.63 10.04 9.31
N ILE A 21 -1.16 11.17 8.81
CA ILE A 21 -0.65 11.31 7.45
C ILE A 21 0.84 11.64 7.53
N HIS A 22 1.67 10.90 6.81
CA HIS A 22 3.12 11.09 6.77
C HIS A 22 3.57 11.29 5.32
N TRP A 23 4.22 12.41 5.03
CA TRP A 23 4.79 12.67 3.71
C TRP A 23 6.23 12.16 3.68
N CYS A 24 6.48 11.21 2.79
CA CYS A 24 7.79 10.59 2.66
C CYS A 24 8.78 11.52 1.95
N ASP A 25 9.97 11.66 2.52
CA ASP A 25 11.07 12.45 1.95
C ASP A 25 12.13 11.59 1.24
N GLY A 26 12.08 10.27 1.42
CA GLY A 26 13.01 9.32 0.80
C GLY A 26 14.43 9.36 1.35
N SER A 27 14.66 10.05 2.47
CA SER A 27 15.97 10.13 3.11
C SER A 27 16.39 8.80 3.72
N GLU A 28 17.71 8.60 3.87
CA GLU A 28 18.24 7.43 4.58
C GLU A 28 17.76 7.36 6.03
N GLU A 29 17.55 8.52 6.67
CA GLU A 29 17.04 8.56 8.03
C GLU A 29 15.58 8.11 8.11
N GLU A 30 14.75 8.50 7.14
CA GLU A 30 13.38 7.98 7.01
C GLU A 30 13.39 6.46 6.77
N ALA A 31 14.22 5.98 5.84
CA ALA A 31 14.36 4.55 5.58
C ALA A 31 14.74 3.77 6.85
N ARG A 32 15.72 4.26 7.62
CA ARG A 32 16.13 3.66 8.90
C ARG A 32 14.99 3.64 9.91
N LYS A 33 14.23 4.75 10.04
CA LYS A 33 13.06 4.83 10.94
C LYS A 33 11.98 3.82 10.55
N LEU A 34 11.69 3.66 9.26
CA LEU A 34 10.71 2.68 8.77
C LEU A 34 11.16 1.24 9.03
N MET A 35 12.45 0.94 8.85
CA MET A 35 13.00 -0.38 9.21
C MET A 35 12.85 -0.64 10.72
N GLU A 36 13.18 0.34 11.56
CA GLU A 36 13.01 0.21 13.02
C GLU A 36 11.55 -0.01 13.44
N ILE A 37 10.61 0.67 12.78
CA ILE A 37 9.16 0.46 13.00
C ILE A 37 8.79 -0.99 12.63
N GLY A 38 9.20 -1.47 11.45
CA GLY A 38 8.89 -2.83 11.00
C GLY A 38 9.55 -3.94 11.82
N MET A 39 10.68 -3.66 12.48
CA MET A 39 11.35 -4.62 13.36
C MET A 39 10.79 -4.63 14.79
N LYS A 40 10.35 -3.48 15.30
CA LYS A 40 10.04 -3.30 16.74
C LYS A 40 8.55 -3.11 17.05
N GLN A 41 7.77 -2.60 16.10
CA GLN A 41 6.40 -2.15 16.36
C GLN A 41 5.39 -2.95 15.53
N GLU A 42 5.64 -3.10 14.23
CA GLU A 42 4.72 -3.79 13.31
C GLU A 42 4.97 -5.29 13.26
N LYS A 43 3.89 -6.06 13.08
CA LYS A 43 3.93 -7.52 13.06
C LYS A 43 2.98 -8.12 12.02
N ILE A 44 3.34 -9.28 11.48
CA ILE A 44 2.44 -10.18 10.77
C ILE A 44 2.26 -11.42 11.65
N GLY A 45 1.03 -11.63 12.13
CA GLY A 45 0.78 -12.58 13.21
C GLY A 45 1.62 -12.24 14.44
N ASP A 46 2.39 -13.21 14.92
CA ASP A 46 3.26 -13.04 16.09
C ASP A 46 4.70 -12.60 15.73
N THR A 47 5.01 -12.44 14.44
CA THR A 47 6.37 -12.16 13.95
C THR A 47 6.53 -10.70 13.53
N PRO A 48 7.66 -10.04 13.86
CA PRO A 48 7.98 -8.72 13.31
C PRO A 48 7.98 -8.73 11.78
N VAL A 49 7.59 -7.60 11.18
CA VAL A 49 7.57 -7.43 9.71
C VAL A 49 8.97 -7.61 9.12
N PHE A 50 10.01 -7.10 9.78
CA PHE A 50 11.41 -7.21 9.33
C PHE A 50 12.29 -7.90 10.36
N GLN A 51 13.29 -8.63 9.86
CA GLN A 51 14.36 -9.24 10.66
C GLN A 51 15.70 -8.92 10.02
N GLU A 52 16.70 -8.49 10.80
CA GLU A 52 18.05 -8.25 10.29
C GLU A 52 18.69 -9.54 9.80
N LEU A 53 19.36 -9.47 8.65
CA LEU A 53 20.26 -10.52 8.21
C LEU A 53 21.67 -10.30 8.79
N ASN A 54 22.55 -11.28 8.61
CA ASN A 54 23.94 -11.13 9.01
C ASN A 54 24.63 -10.01 8.20
N HIS A 55 24.77 -8.83 8.78
CA HIS A 55 25.36 -7.67 8.12
C HIS A 55 26.85 -7.78 7.78
N LYS A 56 27.58 -8.78 8.32
CA LYS A 56 28.94 -9.09 7.86
C LYS A 56 28.94 -9.68 6.45
N THR A 57 27.91 -10.45 6.12
CA THR A 57 27.76 -11.09 4.81
C THR A 57 26.84 -10.29 3.89
N TRP A 58 25.79 -9.68 4.46
CA TRP A 58 24.74 -8.94 3.76
C TRP A 58 24.50 -7.58 4.43
N PRO A 59 25.36 -6.58 4.18
CA PRO A 59 25.21 -5.24 4.75
C PRO A 59 23.84 -4.65 4.42
N ASN A 60 23.19 -4.03 5.41
CA ASN A 60 21.88 -3.37 5.27
C ASN A 60 20.75 -4.26 4.67
N ALA A 61 20.82 -5.58 4.88
CA ALA A 61 19.83 -6.52 4.36
C ALA A 61 18.87 -7.02 5.45
N TYR A 62 17.61 -7.18 5.07
CA TYR A 62 16.52 -7.59 5.95
C TYR A 62 15.70 -8.70 5.31
N LEU A 63 15.13 -9.57 6.15
CA LEU A 63 14.17 -10.60 5.76
C LEU A 63 12.75 -10.15 6.11
N HIS A 64 11.85 -10.30 5.15
CA HIS A 64 10.41 -10.21 5.33
C HIS A 64 9.76 -11.56 4.99
N ARG A 65 8.77 -11.98 5.78
CA ARG A 65 7.95 -13.16 5.49
C ARG A 65 6.49 -12.72 5.44
N SER A 66 5.89 -12.79 4.26
CA SER A 66 4.48 -12.41 4.07
C SER A 66 3.53 -13.46 4.64
N HIS A 67 2.25 -13.12 4.71
CA HIS A 67 1.20 -14.08 5.06
C HIS A 67 1.13 -15.19 3.98
N PRO A 68 0.91 -16.47 4.34
CA PRO A 68 0.92 -17.58 3.37
C PRO A 68 -0.13 -17.47 2.26
N THR A 69 -1.16 -16.64 2.44
CA THR A 69 -2.18 -16.37 1.42
C THR A 69 -1.85 -15.17 0.52
N ASP A 70 -0.71 -14.50 0.75
CA ASP A 70 -0.26 -13.31 0.04
C ASP A 70 1.21 -13.46 -0.35
N VAL A 71 1.46 -14.37 -1.30
CA VAL A 71 2.80 -14.82 -1.70
C VAL A 71 3.09 -14.58 -3.18
N ALA A 72 2.07 -14.18 -3.94
CA ALA A 72 2.16 -13.98 -5.37
C ALA A 72 1.12 -12.95 -5.83
N ARG A 73 1.33 -12.41 -7.02
CA ARG A 73 0.30 -11.63 -7.70
C ARG A 73 -0.96 -12.50 -7.87
N THR A 74 -2.12 -11.87 -7.72
CA THR A 74 -3.42 -12.54 -7.88
C THR A 74 -4.05 -12.10 -9.19
N GLU A 75 -3.67 -12.75 -10.29
CA GLU A 75 -4.05 -12.34 -11.65
C GLU A 75 -5.57 -12.28 -11.83
N GLN A 76 -6.32 -13.23 -11.26
CA GLN A 76 -7.79 -13.26 -11.33
C GLN A 76 -8.49 -12.07 -10.62
N LEU A 77 -7.77 -11.32 -9.79
CA LEU A 77 -8.25 -10.10 -9.12
C LEU A 77 -7.57 -8.83 -9.67
N THR A 78 -6.82 -8.93 -10.77
CA THR A 78 -6.19 -7.79 -11.45
C THR A 78 -7.04 -7.39 -12.65
N PHE A 79 -7.49 -6.13 -12.71
CA PHE A 79 -8.45 -5.65 -13.72
C PHE A 79 -7.93 -4.46 -14.52
N VAL A 80 -8.33 -4.41 -15.80
CA VAL A 80 -8.17 -3.25 -16.68
C VAL A 80 -9.54 -2.63 -16.90
N CYS A 81 -9.80 -1.50 -16.26
CA CYS A 81 -11.11 -0.84 -16.25
C CYS A 81 -11.21 0.24 -17.34
N HIS A 82 -11.15 -0.15 -18.61
CA HIS A 82 -11.45 0.74 -19.74
C HIS A 82 -12.97 0.99 -19.88
N PRO A 83 -13.40 2.07 -20.57
CA PRO A 83 -14.82 2.33 -20.82
C PRO A 83 -15.58 1.14 -21.43
N THR A 84 -14.95 0.39 -22.34
CA THR A 84 -15.53 -0.81 -22.94
C THR A 84 -14.62 -2.02 -22.77
N LYS A 85 -15.22 -3.22 -22.78
CA LYS A 85 -14.50 -4.49 -22.68
C LYS A 85 -13.53 -4.71 -23.84
N ASP A 86 -13.92 -4.34 -25.06
CA ASP A 86 -13.09 -4.53 -26.25
C ASP A 86 -11.79 -3.74 -26.17
N GLN A 87 -11.80 -2.55 -25.55
CA GLN A 87 -10.60 -1.73 -25.33
C GLN A 87 -9.63 -2.37 -24.32
N ALA A 88 -10.12 -3.12 -23.33
CA ALA A 88 -9.24 -3.91 -22.47
C ALA A 88 -8.62 -5.09 -23.22
N GLY A 89 -9.27 -5.58 -24.27
CA GLY A 89 -8.77 -6.68 -25.09
C GLY A 89 -8.91 -8.04 -24.41
N PRO A 90 -8.61 -9.13 -25.16
CA PRO A 90 -8.93 -10.50 -24.72
C PRO A 90 -8.01 -11.04 -23.62
N ASN A 91 -6.86 -10.41 -23.39
CA ASN A 91 -5.85 -10.88 -22.43
C ASN A 91 -6.02 -10.27 -21.03
N ASN A 92 -7.05 -9.45 -20.81
CA ASN A 92 -7.25 -8.72 -19.56
C ASN A 92 -8.60 -9.08 -18.91
N ASN A 93 -8.61 -9.13 -17.58
CA ASN A 93 -9.88 -9.11 -16.86
C ASN A 93 -10.45 -7.69 -16.94
N TRP A 94 -11.72 -7.58 -17.31
CA TRP A 94 -12.40 -6.30 -17.43
C TRP A 94 -13.53 -6.19 -16.42
N MET A 95 -13.66 -5.00 -15.82
CA MET A 95 -14.77 -4.59 -14.98
C MET A 95 -15.17 -3.18 -15.42
N ALA A 96 -16.47 -2.88 -15.43
CA ALA A 96 -16.94 -1.55 -15.78
C ALA A 96 -16.30 -0.51 -14.82
N PRO A 97 -15.80 0.64 -15.29
CA PRO A 97 -15.10 1.60 -14.43
C PRO A 97 -15.94 2.06 -13.24
N ALA A 98 -17.25 2.25 -13.44
CA ALA A 98 -18.17 2.64 -12.38
C ALA A 98 -18.33 1.54 -11.32
N GLU A 99 -18.46 0.28 -11.74
CA GLU A 99 -18.55 -0.87 -10.85
C GLU A 99 -17.26 -1.05 -10.03
N ALA A 100 -16.10 -0.93 -10.69
CA ALA A 100 -14.80 -1.01 -10.03
C ALA A 100 -14.63 0.10 -8.99
N LYS A 101 -15.00 1.34 -9.35
CA LYS A 101 -14.93 2.48 -8.43
C LYS A 101 -15.87 2.29 -7.24
N GLU A 102 -17.11 1.90 -7.46
CA GLU A 102 -18.06 1.63 -6.38
C GLU A 102 -17.55 0.55 -5.42
N LYS A 103 -17.04 -0.55 -5.98
CA LYS A 103 -16.48 -1.66 -5.19
C LYS A 103 -15.28 -1.23 -4.37
N LEU A 104 -14.31 -0.56 -4.98
CA LEU A 104 -13.11 -0.08 -4.29
C LEU A 104 -13.45 0.98 -3.24
N THR A 105 -14.34 1.93 -3.53
CA THR A 105 -14.76 2.95 -2.56
C THR A 105 -15.33 2.30 -1.29
N LYS A 106 -16.16 1.27 -1.42
CA LYS A 106 -16.70 0.54 -0.25
C LYS A 106 -15.61 -0.19 0.54
N LEU A 107 -14.63 -0.80 -0.14
CA LEU A 107 -13.51 -1.49 0.51
C LEU A 107 -12.53 -0.52 1.19
N THR A 108 -12.36 0.68 0.62
CA THR A 108 -11.44 1.70 1.13
C THR A 108 -12.03 2.51 2.28
N ASP A 109 -13.36 2.61 2.41
CA ASP A 109 -13.99 3.40 3.47
C ASP A 109 -13.55 2.92 4.88
N GLY A 110 -12.74 3.73 5.54
CA GLY A 110 -12.19 3.44 6.87
C GLY A 110 -11.12 2.36 6.92
N CYS A 111 -10.55 1.92 5.79
CA CYS A 111 -9.59 0.82 5.75
C CYS A 111 -8.25 1.12 6.46
N MET A 112 -7.97 2.40 6.76
CA MET A 112 -6.74 2.84 7.42
C MET A 112 -6.93 3.30 8.87
N LYS A 113 -8.10 3.06 9.49
CA LYS A 113 -8.29 3.34 10.93
C LYS A 113 -7.19 2.67 11.77
N GLY A 114 -6.58 3.40 12.69
CA GLY A 114 -5.46 2.88 13.49
C GLY A 114 -4.11 2.85 12.76
N LYS A 115 -4.02 3.34 11.52
CA LYS A 115 -2.81 3.28 10.69
C LYS A 115 -2.35 4.65 10.23
N THR A 116 -1.07 4.74 9.90
CA THR A 116 -0.48 5.89 9.18
C THR A 116 -0.73 5.73 7.68
N MET A 117 -1.26 6.78 7.05
CA MET A 117 -1.30 6.90 5.59
C MET A 117 0.00 7.58 5.11
N TYR A 118 0.85 6.83 4.42
CA TYR A 118 2.08 7.34 3.84
C TYR A 118 1.79 7.93 2.45
N VAL A 119 2.27 9.15 2.21
CA VAL A 119 2.22 9.82 0.91
C VAL A 119 3.61 9.81 0.30
N LEU A 120 3.78 9.07 -0.79
CA LEU A 120 5.04 8.92 -1.52
C LEU A 120 4.97 9.84 -2.77
N PRO A 121 5.68 10.98 -2.78
CA PRO A 121 5.62 11.95 -3.89
C PRO A 121 6.37 11.50 -5.15
#